data_AF-A0A846GPR1-F1
#
_entry.id   AF-A0A846GPR1-F1
#
_cell.length_a   1.000
_cell.length_b   1.000
_cell.length_c   1.000
_cell.angle_alpha   90.00
_cell.angle_beta   90.00
_cell.angle_gamma   90.00
#
_symmetry.space_group_name_H-M   'P 1'
#
loop_
_entity.id
_entity.type
_entity.pdbx_description
1 polymer ?
#
loop_
_entity_poly.entity_id
_entity_poly.type
_entity_poly.pdbx_seq_one_letter_code
_entity_poly.pdbx_strand_id
1 'polypeptide(L)'
;MINQQSQQQQFLEYIADQIFSINSSETQKLCFILRFSPENRQEWNVEIARQMKQKLGGFNEPSINTTISEVLEKLKKQFGEEMNKNGVNWDNKRGRPADDKQSPWRIAYGWLWDQKFPYWQMDGLCWGGDMRAKK
;
A
#
# COMPACT_ATOMS: atom_id res chain seq x y z
N MET A 1 24.58 11.05 -5.13
CA MET A 1 23.85 11.03 -3.84
C MET A 1 23.18 9.67 -3.74
N ILE A 2 23.60 8.81 -2.84
CA ILE A 2 22.97 7.49 -2.66
C ILE A 2 21.69 7.78 -1.87
N ASN A 3 20.56 7.85 -2.57
CA ASN A 3 19.26 7.94 -1.93
C ASN A 3 19.07 6.68 -1.09
N GLN A 4 19.36 6.75 0.21
CA GLN A 4 18.85 5.76 1.16
C GLN A 4 17.35 5.94 1.19
N GLN A 5 16.63 5.13 0.40
CA GLN A 5 15.19 4.98 0.58
C GLN A 5 14.96 4.49 2.01
N SER A 6 14.03 5.13 2.72
CA SER A 6 13.63 4.67 4.05
C SER A 6 13.12 3.22 3.94
N GLN A 7 13.27 2.41 5.00
CA GLN A 7 12.74 1.04 5.02
C GLN A 7 11.24 1.00 4.70
N GLN A 8 10.52 2.07 5.04
CA GLN A 8 9.11 2.29 4.71
C GLN A 8 8.88 2.39 3.19
N GLN A 9 9.72 3.16 2.49
CA GLN A 9 9.67 3.29 1.04
C GLN A 9 9.97 1.94 0.35
N GLN A 10 11.01 1.24 0.82
CA GLN A 10 11.40 -0.08 0.30
C GLN A 10 10.28 -1.12 0.50
N PHE A 11 9.63 -1.10 1.67
CA PHE A 11 8.48 -1.95 1.94
C PHE A 11 7.31 -1.65 1.01
N LEU A 12 6.98 -0.37 0.80
CA LEU A 12 5.91 0.02 -0.13
C LEU A 12 6.23 -0.41 -1.56
N GLU A 13 7.48 -0.27 -2.00
CA GLU A 13 7.91 -0.73 -3.32
C GLU A 13 7.83 -2.26 -3.43
N TYR A 14 8.25 -2.99 -2.40
CA TYR A 14 8.12 -4.45 -2.33
C TYR A 14 6.65 -4.90 -2.43
N ILE A 15 5.75 -4.32 -1.64
CA ILE A 15 4.31 -4.64 -1.72
C ILE A 15 3.74 -4.24 -3.07
N ALA A 16 4.14 -3.07 -3.59
CA ALA A 16 3.72 -2.61 -4.90
C ALA A 16 4.09 -3.61 -5.99
N ASP A 17 5.31 -4.13 -5.98
CA ASP A 17 5.76 -5.13 -6.97
C ASP A 17 4.97 -6.44 -6.89
N GLN A 18 4.53 -6.85 -5.69
CA GLN A 18 3.70 -8.04 -5.52
C GLN A 18 2.26 -7.85 -6.03
N ILE A 19 1.65 -6.68 -5.79
CA ILE A 19 0.27 -6.40 -6.23
C ILE A 19 0.19 -5.94 -7.69
N PHE A 20 1.29 -5.40 -8.22
CA PHE A 20 1.40 -4.82 -9.55
C PHE A 20 2.40 -5.59 -10.44
N SER A 21 2.23 -6.91 -10.61
CA SER A 21 3.09 -7.68 -11.52
C SER A 21 2.94 -7.26 -13.00
N ILE A 22 4.07 -7.14 -13.72
CA ILE A 22 4.35 -7.09 -15.18
C ILE A 22 3.48 -6.17 -16.08
N ASN A 23 2.17 -6.06 -15.90
CA ASN A 23 1.22 -5.32 -16.76
C ASN A 23 0.45 -4.21 -16.03
N SER A 24 1.03 -3.65 -14.99
CA SER A 24 0.31 -2.73 -14.11
C SER A 24 0.46 -1.27 -14.51
N SER A 25 -0.64 -0.53 -14.40
CA SER A 25 -0.66 0.92 -14.61
C SER A 25 0.27 1.60 -13.60
N GLU A 26 1.31 2.27 -14.10
CA GLU A 26 2.26 3.07 -13.32
C GLU A 26 1.53 4.09 -12.42
N THR A 27 0.41 4.60 -12.89
CA THR A 27 -0.52 5.46 -12.14
C THR A 27 -1.05 4.79 -10.86
N GLN A 28 -1.47 3.52 -10.94
CA GLN A 28 -1.98 2.78 -9.78
C GLN A 28 -0.84 2.48 -8.79
N LYS A 29 0.35 2.12 -9.30
CA LYS A 29 1.55 1.90 -8.49
C LYS A 29 1.92 3.16 -7.70
N LEU A 30 1.97 4.30 -8.39
CA LEU A 30 2.27 5.58 -7.76
C LEU A 30 1.18 5.99 -6.75
N CYS A 31 -0.10 5.78 -7.09
CA CYS A 31 -1.21 6.02 -6.18
C CYS A 31 -1.05 5.23 -4.87
N PHE A 32 -0.70 3.94 -4.97
CA PHE A 32 -0.43 3.10 -3.82
C PHE A 32 0.72 3.65 -2.97
N ILE A 33 1.89 3.90 -3.57
CA ILE A 33 3.08 4.38 -2.85
C ILE A 33 2.77 5.70 -2.13
N LEU A 34 2.12 6.65 -2.80
CA LEU A 34 1.79 7.95 -2.21
C LEU A 34 0.72 7.83 -1.13
N ARG A 35 -0.37 7.08 -1.37
CA ARG A 35 -1.49 7.01 -0.43
C ARG A 35 -1.14 6.25 0.84
N PHE A 36 -0.36 5.19 0.71
CA PHE A 36 0.05 4.34 1.81
C PHE A 36 1.36 4.78 2.47
N SER A 37 1.97 5.86 1.98
CA SER A 37 3.12 6.49 2.66
C SER A 37 2.70 7.01 4.05
N PRO A 38 3.52 6.78 5.09
CA PRO A 38 3.22 7.27 6.44
C PRO A 38 3.19 8.80 6.51
N GLU A 39 3.94 9.48 5.64
CA GLU A 39 3.94 10.94 5.50
C GLU A 39 2.57 11.47 5.05
N ASN A 40 1.87 10.68 4.24
CA ASN A 40 0.59 11.03 3.62
C ASN A 40 -0.62 10.40 4.33
N ARG A 41 -0.43 9.85 5.54
CA ARG A 41 -1.49 9.14 6.28
C ARG A 41 -2.73 10.01 6.55
N GLN A 42 -2.52 11.29 6.84
CA GLN A 42 -3.60 12.24 7.14
C GLN A 42 -4.05 13.04 5.91
N GLU A 43 -3.37 12.86 4.78
CA GLU A 43 -3.67 13.61 3.56
C GLU A 43 -5.01 13.19 2.96
N TRP A 44 -5.66 14.17 2.36
CA TRP A 44 -6.91 13.99 1.64
C TRP A 44 -6.64 13.39 0.26
N ASN A 45 -7.59 12.61 -0.27
CA ASN A 45 -7.44 12.00 -1.59
C ASN A 45 -7.17 13.05 -2.70
N VAL A 46 -7.72 14.26 -2.55
CA VAL A 46 -7.47 15.39 -3.47
C VAL A 46 -6.00 15.80 -3.47
N GLU A 47 -5.34 15.83 -2.31
CA GLU A 47 -3.92 16.19 -2.24
C GLU A 47 -3.04 15.08 -2.83
N ILE A 48 -3.39 13.81 -2.59
CA ILE A 48 -2.73 12.67 -3.24
C ILE A 48 -2.85 12.76 -4.77
N ALA A 49 -4.04 13.08 -5.26
CA ALA A 49 -4.28 13.26 -6.70
C ALA A 49 -3.44 14.42 -7.27
N ARG A 50 -3.28 15.51 -6.51
CA ARG A 50 -2.43 16.64 -6.89
C ARG A 50 -0.96 16.23 -6.97
N GLN A 51 -0.46 15.49 -5.98
CA GLN A 51 0.90 14.93 -5.99
C GLN A 51 1.12 13.98 -7.17
N MET A 52 0.13 13.14 -7.48
CA MET A 52 0.18 12.25 -8.66
C MET A 52 0.23 13.04 -9.96
N LYS A 53 -0.61 14.08 -10.10
CA LYS A 53 -0.63 14.95 -11.28
C LYS A 53 0.71 15.65 -11.51
N GLN A 54 1.35 16.12 -10.44
CA GLN A 54 2.69 16.72 -10.50
C GLN A 54 3.76 15.71 -10.95
N LYS A 55 3.68 14.46 -10.47
CA LYS A 55 4.68 13.41 -10.79
C LYS A 55 4.49 12.77 -12.17
N LEU A 56 3.24 12.56 -12.60
CA LEU A 56 2.92 11.91 -13.89
C LEU A 56 2.81 12.91 -15.04
N GLY A 57 2.77 14.21 -14.77
CA GLY A 57 2.51 15.25 -15.77
C GLY A 57 1.06 15.32 -16.26
N GLY A 58 0.18 14.44 -15.77
CA GLY A 58 -1.24 14.41 -16.09
C GLY A 58 -1.97 13.32 -15.32
N PHE A 59 -2.86 13.72 -14.39
CA PHE A 59 -3.75 12.81 -13.69
C PHE A 59 -5.12 13.48 -13.50
N ASN A 60 -6.18 12.71 -13.67
CA ASN A 60 -7.54 13.19 -13.51
C ASN A 60 -7.92 13.12 -12.01
N GLU A 61 -7.90 14.26 -11.32
CA GLU A 61 -8.14 14.31 -9.87
C GLU A 61 -9.46 13.65 -9.43
N PRO A 62 -10.60 13.82 -10.13
CA PRO A 62 -11.85 13.11 -9.85
C PRO A 62 -11.75 11.58 -9.88
N SER A 63 -10.82 11.01 -10.66
CA SER A 63 -10.69 9.54 -10.74
C SER A 63 -9.92 8.93 -9.57
N ILE A 64 -9.39 9.74 -8.64
CA ILE A 64 -8.57 9.24 -7.52
C ILE A 64 -9.31 8.19 -6.67
N ASN A 65 -10.60 8.40 -6.40
CA ASN A 65 -11.38 7.45 -5.60
C ASN A 65 -11.54 6.10 -6.32
N THR A 66 -11.73 6.13 -7.64
CA THR A 66 -11.74 4.93 -8.47
C THR A 66 -10.38 4.25 -8.48
N THR A 67 -9.30 4.99 -8.71
CA THR A 67 -7.93 4.46 -8.71
C THR A 67 -7.57 3.83 -7.37
N ILE A 68 -7.89 4.49 -6.24
CA ILE A 68 -7.69 3.92 -4.90
C ILE A 68 -8.50 2.62 -4.75
N SER A 69 -9.74 2.58 -5.23
CA SER A 69 -10.58 1.38 -5.13
C SER A 69 -9.98 0.21 -5.91
N GLU A 70 -9.49 0.44 -7.13
CA GLU A 70 -8.79 -0.57 -7.94
C GLU A 70 -7.49 -1.07 -7.28
N VAL A 71 -6.70 -0.15 -6.70
CA VAL A 71 -5.49 -0.48 -5.93
C VAL A 71 -5.86 -1.39 -4.75
N LEU A 72 -6.92 -1.04 -4.01
CA LEU A 72 -7.41 -1.87 -2.92
C LEU A 72 -7.85 -3.23 -3.42
N GLU A 73 -8.64 -3.34 -4.48
CA GLU A 73 -9.07 -4.63 -5.02
C GLU A 73 -7.89 -5.54 -5.38
N LYS A 74 -6.83 -5.00 -5.98
CA LYS A 74 -5.59 -5.75 -6.24
C LYS A 74 -4.92 -6.21 -4.96
N LEU A 75 -4.89 -5.34 -3.95
CA LEU A 75 -4.36 -5.68 -2.63
C LEU A 75 -5.22 -6.75 -1.94
N LYS A 76 -6.56 -6.71 -2.05
CA LYS A 76 -7.46 -7.80 -1.61
C LYS A 76 -7.15 -9.10 -2.35
N LYS A 77 -6.90 -9.01 -3.65
CA LYS A 77 -6.71 -10.20 -4.48
C LYS A 77 -5.43 -10.94 -4.12
N GLN A 78 -4.36 -10.20 -3.80
CA GLN A 78 -3.10 -10.81 -3.37
C GLN A 78 -3.05 -11.15 -1.88
N PHE A 79 -3.45 -10.22 -1.02
CA PHE A 79 -3.28 -10.34 0.43
C PHE A 79 -4.58 -10.56 1.19
N GLY A 80 -5.73 -10.64 0.51
CA GLY A 80 -7.04 -10.74 1.16
C GLY A 80 -7.21 -12.00 1.99
N GLU A 81 -6.61 -13.13 1.59
CA GLU A 81 -6.60 -14.33 2.42
C GLU A 81 -5.80 -14.13 3.72
N GLU A 82 -4.64 -13.49 3.64
CA GLU A 82 -3.78 -13.18 4.79
C GLU A 82 -4.46 -12.15 5.71
N MET A 83 -5.09 -11.12 5.13
CA MET A 83 -5.90 -10.14 5.85
C MET A 83 -7.06 -10.81 6.59
N ASN A 84 -7.82 -11.68 5.91
CA ASN A 84 -8.93 -12.40 6.52
C ASN A 84 -8.46 -13.30 7.67
N LYS A 85 -7.32 -13.98 7.53
CA LYS A 85 -6.69 -14.76 8.61
C LYS A 85 -6.32 -13.90 9.82
N ASN A 86 -5.89 -12.66 9.57
CA ASN A 86 -5.59 -11.67 10.62
C ASN A 86 -6.83 -10.92 11.13
N GLY A 87 -8.04 -11.37 10.78
CA GLY A 87 -9.31 -10.78 11.23
C GLY A 87 -9.68 -9.47 10.52
N VAL A 88 -8.96 -9.10 9.46
CA VAL A 88 -9.24 -7.91 8.65
C VAL A 88 -10.24 -8.28 7.57
N ASN A 89 -11.52 -8.02 7.87
CA ASN A 89 -12.61 -8.33 6.96
C ASN A 89 -13.02 -7.09 6.16
N TRP A 90 -12.88 -7.17 4.84
CA TRP A 90 -13.21 -6.10 3.88
C TRP A 90 -14.60 -6.22 3.29
N ASP A 91 -15.39 -7.20 3.70
CA ASP A 91 -16.79 -7.27 3.31
C ASP A 91 -17.56 -6.13 3.97
N ASN A 92 -17.65 -5.02 3.24
CA ASN A 92 -18.62 -3.99 3.52
C ASN A 92 -19.99 -4.66 3.52
N LYS A 93 -20.58 -4.76 4.72
CA LYS A 93 -22.04 -4.77 4.87
C LYS A 93 -22.59 -3.72 3.92
N ARG A 94 -23.39 -4.13 2.93
CA ARG A 94 -24.07 -3.25 1.96
C ARG A 94 -24.53 -1.96 2.63
N GLY A 95 -23.81 -0.86 2.37
CA GLY A 95 -24.07 0.44 3.00
C GLY A 95 -22.82 1.31 3.01
N ARG A 96 -23.00 2.61 2.81
CA ARG A 96 -21.93 3.61 2.98
C ARG A 96 -21.40 3.48 4.42
N PRO A 97 -20.09 3.27 4.65
CA PRO A 97 -19.56 3.22 6.00
C PRO A 97 -19.93 4.52 6.73
N ALA A 98 -20.50 4.39 7.92
CA ALA A 98 -21.03 5.51 8.70
C ALA A 98 -19.93 6.42 9.27
N ASP A 99 -18.67 5.99 9.19
CA ASP A 99 -17.53 6.66 9.81
C ASP A 99 -16.30 6.55 8.89
N ASP A 100 -15.53 7.64 8.76
CA ASP A 100 -14.30 7.69 7.96
C ASP A 100 -13.27 6.65 8.42
N LYS A 101 -13.35 6.25 9.70
CA LYS A 101 -12.54 5.20 10.31
C LYS A 101 -12.79 3.80 9.75
N GLN A 102 -13.95 3.57 9.12
CA GLN A 102 -14.30 2.31 8.45
C GLN A 102 -14.01 2.35 6.95
N SER A 103 -13.30 3.37 6.46
CA SER A 103 -12.87 3.41 5.07
C SER A 103 -11.99 2.21 4.75
N PRO A 104 -12.27 1.45 3.67
CA PRO A 104 -11.49 0.26 3.30
C PRO A 104 -9.98 0.52 3.19
N TRP A 105 -9.58 1.71 2.72
CA TRP A 105 -8.17 2.09 2.65
C TRP A 105 -7.51 2.30 4.03
N ARG A 106 -8.24 2.80 5.03
CA ARG A 106 -7.69 2.97 6.40
C ARG A 106 -7.49 1.62 7.07
N ILE A 107 -8.40 0.69 6.85
CA ILE A 107 -8.29 -0.69 7.32
C ILE A 107 -7.08 -1.37 6.66
N ALA A 108 -6.97 -1.24 5.33
CA ALA A 108 -5.82 -1.73 4.57
C ALA A 108 -4.51 -1.13 5.09
N TYR A 109 -4.48 0.19 5.32
CA TYR A 109 -3.33 0.91 5.85
C TYR A 109 -2.92 0.37 7.22
N GLY A 110 -3.89 0.19 8.13
CA GLY A 110 -3.64 -0.36 9.47
C GLY A 110 -3.01 -1.75 9.39
N TRP A 111 -3.59 -2.66 8.61
CA TRP A 111 -2.97 -3.99 8.42
C TRP A 111 -1.57 -3.91 7.80
N LEU A 112 -1.38 -3.04 6.81
CA LEU A 112 -0.10 -2.91 6.10
C LEU A 112 1.03 -2.48 7.03
N TRP A 113 0.77 -1.51 7.90
CA TRP A 113 1.78 -0.94 8.80
C TRP A 113 1.85 -1.61 10.17
N ASP A 114 0.73 -2.07 10.72
CA ASP A 114 0.69 -2.64 12.09
C ASP A 114 0.96 -4.15 12.09
N GLN A 115 0.74 -4.85 10.97
CA GLN A 115 0.95 -6.30 10.85
C GLN A 115 2.02 -6.64 9.83
N LYS A 116 1.83 -6.21 8.57
CA LYS A 116 2.67 -6.65 7.46
C LYS A 116 4.08 -6.04 7.51
N PHE A 117 4.20 -4.75 7.86
CA PHE A 117 5.50 -4.07 7.95
C PHE A 117 6.41 -4.66 9.05
N PRO A 118 5.97 -4.85 10.31
CA PRO A 118 6.78 -5.52 11.32
C PRO A 118 7.16 -6.95 10.93
N TYR A 119 6.22 -7.69 10.32
CA TYR A 119 6.50 -9.04 9.83
C TYR A 119 7.55 -9.04 8.71
N TRP A 120 7.47 -8.11 7.75
CA TRP A 120 8.46 -7.94 6.70
C TRP A 120 9.82 -7.50 7.24
N GLN A 121 9.86 -6.62 8.25
CA GLN A 121 11.11 -6.26 8.92
C GLN A 121 11.73 -7.48 9.63
N MET A 122 10.93 -8.29 10.31
CA MET A 122 11.40 -9.53 10.94
C MET A 122 11.85 -10.57 9.92
N ASP A 123 11.12 -10.75 8.82
CA ASP A 123 11.48 -11.66 7.73
C ASP A 123 12.78 -11.20 7.06
N GLY A 124 12.90 -9.91 6.71
CA GLY A 124 14.12 -9.32 6.16
C GLY A 124 15.34 -9.43 7.10
N LEU A 125 15.12 -9.40 8.42
CA LEU A 125 16.16 -9.69 9.41
C LEU A 125 16.51 -11.19 9.48
N CYS A 126 15.53 -12.09 9.30
CA CYS A 126 15.74 -13.54 9.24
C CYS A 126 16.50 -13.98 7.98
N TRP A 127 16.34 -13.29 6.85
CA TRP A 127 17.14 -13.51 5.64
C TRP A 127 18.53 -12.85 5.68
N GLY A 128 18.76 -11.93 6.62
CA GLY A 128 20.09 -11.36 6.92
C GLY A 128 20.97 -12.24 7.83
N GLY A 129 20.44 -13.38 8.29
CA GLY A 129 21.08 -14.26 9.27
C GLY A 129 21.91 -15.42 8.72
N ASP A 130 21.87 -15.74 7.42
CA ASP A 130 22.55 -16.95 6.92
C ASP A 130 23.20 -16.78 5.53
N MET A 131 24.23 -15.94 5.48
CA MET A 131 25.30 -16.03 4.45
C MET A 131 26.69 -15.93 5.08
N ARG A 132 26.87 -16.60 6.24
CA ARG A 132 28.20 -16.82 6.81
C ARG A 132 28.37 -18.18 7.47
N ALA A 133 27.77 -19.22 6.91
CA ALA A 133 28.33 -20.56 7.04
C ALA A 133 29.63 -20.60 6.23
N LYS A 134 30.74 -20.45 6.96
CA LYS A 134 32.10 -20.37 6.45
C LYS A 134 32.48 -21.61 5.64
N LYS A 135 33.25 -21.32 4.60
CA LYS A 135 34.19 -22.22 3.91
C LYS A 135 35.11 -22.96 4.88
#